data_AF-A0A6P2DA48-F1
#
_entry.id   AF-A0A6P2DA48-F1
#
_cell.length_a   1.000
_cell.length_b   1.000
_cell.length_c   1.000
_cell.angle_alpha   90.00
_cell.angle_beta   90.00
_cell.angle_gamma   90.00
#
_symmetry.space_group_name_H-M   'P 1'
#
loop_
_entity.id
_entity.type
_entity.pdbx_description
1 polymer ?
#
loop_
_entity_poly.entity_id
_entity_poly.type
_entity_poly.pdbx_seq_one_letter_code
_entity_poly.pdbx_strand_id
1 'polypeptide(L)'
;MTPLPAATALDQFFLDARSKLLETAAIFDRIGRGDGSDAAATDPRAVKLRKAVEVLMGEAPNKAELLQQLFSIPYDADWKRPAPRF
;
A
#
# COMPACT_ATOMS: atom_id res chain seq x y z
N MET A 1 6.70 22.27 3.52
CA MET A 1 7.71 21.77 4.47
C MET A 1 8.94 21.36 3.67
N THR A 2 10.14 21.67 4.15
CA THR A 2 11.40 21.21 3.53
C THR A 2 11.63 19.75 3.91
N PRO A 3 11.88 18.84 2.95
CA PRO A 3 12.20 17.44 3.26
C PRO A 3 13.48 17.32 4.10
N LEU A 4 13.54 16.30 4.94
CA LEU A 4 14.78 15.94 5.66
C LEU A 4 15.86 15.50 4.65
N PRO A 5 17.16 15.68 4.97
CA PRO A 5 18.24 15.01 4.25
C PRO A 5 18.03 13.49 4.26
N ALA A 6 18.39 12.82 3.15
CA ALA A 6 18.06 11.41 2.94
C ALA A 6 18.61 10.48 4.04
N ALA A 7 19.84 10.70 4.49
CA ALA A 7 20.44 9.92 5.57
C ALA A 7 19.68 10.08 6.90
N THR A 8 19.30 11.31 7.24
CA THR A 8 18.51 11.60 8.45
C THR A 8 17.13 10.95 8.40
N ALA A 9 16.46 11.01 7.24
CA ALA A 9 15.18 10.33 7.05
C ALA A 9 15.33 8.81 7.20
N LEU A 10 16.38 8.23 6.60
CA LEU A 10 16.66 6.80 6.73
C LEU A 10 16.86 6.40 8.19
N ASP A 11 17.74 7.08 8.93
CA ASP A 11 18.01 6.77 10.33
C ASP A 11 16.74 6.90 11.19
N GLN A 12 15.95 7.95 10.95
CA GLN A 12 14.73 8.21 11.72
C GLN A 12 13.64 7.16 11.48
N PHE A 13 13.50 6.65 10.25
CA PHE A 13 12.37 5.80 9.87
C PHE A 13 12.72 4.33 9.62
N PHE A 14 14.01 3.94 9.65
CA PHE A 14 14.45 2.60 9.29
C PHE A 14 13.75 1.49 10.10
N LEU A 15 13.67 1.63 11.43
CA LEU A 15 13.07 0.60 12.28
C LEU A 15 11.56 0.47 12.09
N ASP A 16 10.85 1.59 11.90
CA ASP A 16 9.41 1.59 11.62
C ASP A 16 9.13 0.97 10.24
N ALA A 17 9.89 1.37 9.21
CA ALA A 17 9.80 0.78 7.87
C ALA A 17 10.06 -0.74 7.91
N ARG A 18 11.09 -1.17 8.64
CA ARG A 18 11.41 -2.59 8.82
C ARG A 18 10.26 -3.36 9.49
N SER A 19 9.63 -2.80 10.53
CA SER A 19 8.48 -3.44 11.19
C SER A 19 7.33 -3.65 10.21
N LYS A 20 6.96 -2.59 9.47
CA LYS A 20 5.87 -2.66 8.50
C LYS A 20 6.14 -3.66 7.38
N LEU A 21 7.38 -3.76 6.91
CA LEU A 21 7.79 -4.75 5.92
C LEU A 21 7.64 -6.19 6.46
N LEU A 22 8.07 -6.45 7.70
CA LEU A 22 7.91 -7.77 8.33
C LEU A 22 6.44 -8.13 8.55
N GLU A 23 5.62 -7.19 9.01
CA GLU A 23 4.18 -7.39 9.18
C GLU A 23 3.51 -7.73 7.83
N THR A 24 3.86 -6.98 6.78
CA THR A 24 3.34 -7.20 5.43
C THR A 24 3.75 -8.58 4.89
N ALA A 25 5.02 -8.96 5.04
CA ALA A 25 5.51 -10.29 4.66
C ALA A 25 4.76 -11.40 5.42
N ALA A 26 4.58 -11.23 6.73
CA ALA A 26 3.87 -12.19 7.56
C ALA A 26 2.38 -12.32 7.18
N ILE A 27 1.76 -11.29 6.60
CA ILE A 27 0.40 -11.36 6.04
C ILE A 27 0.39 -12.23 4.78
N PHE A 28 1.31 -12.03 3.85
CA PHE A 28 1.43 -12.87 2.64
C PHE A 28 1.66 -14.34 2.99
N ASP A 29 2.52 -14.59 3.96
CA ASP A 29 2.79 -15.91 4.54
C ASP A 29 1.52 -16.62 5.04
N ARG A 30 0.66 -15.90 5.77
CA ARG A 30 -0.60 -16.44 6.30
C ARG A 30 -1.58 -16.76 5.18
N ILE A 31 -1.67 -15.90 4.16
CA ILE A 31 -2.50 -16.15 2.97
C ILE A 31 -1.99 -17.40 2.24
N GLY A 32 -0.67 -17.51 2.04
CA GLY A 32 -0.06 -18.64 1.32
C GLY A 32 -0.15 -19.97 2.05
N ARG A 33 -0.27 -19.97 3.38
CA ARG A 33 -0.43 -21.20 4.20
C ARG A 33 -1.89 -21.59 4.45
N GLY A 34 -2.86 -20.75 4.09
CA GLY A 34 -4.28 -21.04 4.30
C GLY A 34 -4.82 -22.05 3.30
N ASP A 35 -5.81 -22.85 3.72
CA ASP A 35 -6.57 -23.71 2.80
C ASP A 35 -7.19 -22.86 1.68
N GLY A 36 -7.07 -23.31 0.43
CA GLY A 36 -7.53 -22.57 -0.74
C GLY A 36 -6.59 -21.43 -1.16
N SER A 37 -5.31 -21.48 -0.78
CA SER A 37 -4.27 -20.51 -1.18
C SER A 37 -4.24 -20.23 -2.69
N ASP A 38 -4.52 -21.23 -3.53
CA ASP A 38 -4.54 -21.07 -4.99
C ASP A 38 -5.67 -20.14 -5.45
N ALA A 39 -6.85 -20.25 -4.85
CA ALA A 39 -7.95 -19.32 -5.12
C ALA A 39 -7.59 -17.91 -4.63
N ALA A 40 -7.03 -17.80 -3.43
CA ALA A 40 -6.56 -16.52 -2.88
C ALA A 40 -5.45 -15.88 -3.73
N ALA A 41 -4.60 -16.68 -4.38
CA ALA A 41 -3.55 -16.17 -5.26
C ALA A 41 -4.12 -15.40 -6.45
N THR A 42 -5.28 -15.80 -6.97
CA THR A 42 -5.97 -15.13 -8.09
C THR A 42 -6.96 -14.05 -7.67
N ASP A 43 -7.25 -13.91 -6.37
CA ASP A 43 -8.15 -12.86 -5.85
C ASP A 43 -7.62 -11.46 -6.25
N PRO A 44 -8.46 -10.59 -6.82
CA PRO A 44 -8.04 -9.24 -7.22
C PRO A 44 -7.40 -8.42 -6.11
N ARG A 45 -7.79 -8.65 -4.84
CA ARG A 45 -7.19 -7.98 -3.68
C ARG A 45 -5.77 -8.45 -3.44
N ALA A 46 -5.51 -9.76 -3.56
CA ALA A 46 -4.17 -10.31 -3.43
C ALA A 46 -3.25 -9.86 -4.58
N VAL A 47 -3.80 -9.77 -5.80
CA VAL A 47 -3.11 -9.17 -6.96
C VAL A 47 -2.73 -7.72 -6.66
N LYS A 48 -3.65 -6.90 -6.15
CA LYS A 48 -3.36 -5.50 -5.77
C LYS A 48 -2.29 -5.40 -4.69
N LEU A 49 -2.30 -6.27 -3.67
CA LEU A 49 -1.27 -6.29 -2.63
C LEU A 49 0.13 -6.57 -3.22
N ARG A 50 0.26 -7.53 -4.13
CA ARG A 50 1.53 -7.79 -4.82
C ARG A 50 1.95 -6.59 -5.68
N LYS A 51 1.00 -5.98 -6.39
CA LYS A 51 1.28 -4.77 -7.16
C LYS A 51 1.76 -3.60 -6.30
N ALA A 52 1.23 -3.46 -5.08
CA ALA A 52 1.69 -2.45 -4.14
C ALA A 52 3.17 -2.67 -3.74
N VAL A 53 3.61 -3.92 -3.55
CA VAL A 53 5.02 -4.24 -3.29
C VAL A 53 5.89 -3.85 -4.48
N GLU A 54 5.46 -4.12 -5.71
CA GLU A 54 6.18 -3.67 -6.92
C GLU A 54 6.32 -2.14 -6.97
N VAL A 55 5.26 -1.39 -6.61
CA VAL A 55 5.33 0.08 -6.55
C VAL A 55 6.35 0.55 -5.52
N LEU A 56 6.45 -0.11 -4.36
CA LEU A 56 7.46 0.21 -3.34
C LEU A 56 8.89 -0.04 -3.84
N MET A 57 9.09 -1.03 -4.70
CA MET A 57 10.39 -1.34 -5.30
C MET A 57 10.76 -0.44 -6.49
N GLY A 58 9.80 0.29 -7.06
CA GLY A 58 10.06 1.16 -8.22
C GLY A 58 10.80 2.46 -7.88
N GLU A 59 11.29 3.16 -8.90
CA GLU A 59 12.06 4.41 -8.75
C GLU A 59 11.20 5.66 -8.53
N ALA A 60 9.87 5.55 -8.61
CA ALA A 60 8.98 6.70 -8.51
C ALA A 60 9.12 7.42 -7.15
N PRO A 61 9.23 8.76 -7.11
CA PRO A 61 9.41 9.50 -5.85
C PRO A 61 8.14 9.57 -5.00
N ASN A 62 6.96 9.34 -5.60
CA ASN A 62 5.64 9.49 -4.98
C ASN A 62 4.95 8.14 -4.67
N LYS A 63 5.70 7.19 -4.10
CA LYS A 63 5.21 5.82 -3.78
C LYS A 63 3.91 5.80 -2.98
N ALA A 64 3.78 6.67 -1.98
CA ALA A 64 2.57 6.74 -1.15
C ALA A 64 1.33 7.12 -1.97
N GLU A 65 1.46 8.09 -2.88
CA GLU A 65 0.38 8.50 -3.79
C GLU A 65 0.00 7.38 -4.75
N LEU A 66 1.00 6.70 -5.34
CA LEU A 66 0.77 5.57 -6.24
C LEU A 66 0.06 4.41 -5.54
N LEU A 67 0.44 4.09 -4.30
CA LEU A 67 -0.26 3.12 -3.45
C LEU A 67 -1.71 3.57 -3.20
N GLN A 68 -1.94 4.83 -2.84
CA GLN A 68 -3.29 5.36 -2.63
C GLN A 68 -4.15 5.21 -3.89
N GLN A 69 -3.61 5.55 -5.06
CA GLN A 69 -4.32 5.44 -6.33
C GLN A 69 -4.65 3.98 -6.68
N LEU A 70 -3.73 3.04 -6.43
CA LEU A 70 -3.95 1.60 -6.66
C LEU A 70 -5.15 1.03 -5.86
N PHE A 71 -5.38 1.56 -4.66
CA PHE A 71 -6.48 1.16 -3.79
C PHE A 71 -7.73 2.06 -3.89
N SER A 72 -7.63 3.17 -4.61
CA SER A 72 -8.77 4.07 -4.85
C SER A 72 -9.72 3.48 -5.90
N ILE A 73 -10.98 3.89 -5.84
CA ILE A 73 -11.91 3.73 -6.96
C ILE A 73 -11.70 4.86 -7.96
N PRO A 74 -12.07 4.68 -9.24
CA PRO A 74 -12.02 5.76 -10.23
C PRO A 74 -12.77 6.99 -9.72
N TYR A 75 -12.21 8.17 -10.00
CA TYR A 75 -12.91 9.41 -9.73
C TYR A 75 -14.22 9.45 -10.53
N ASP A 76 -15.30 9.79 -9.84
CA ASP A 76 -16.62 10.00 -10.43
C ASP A 76 -16.99 11.48 -10.25
N ALA A 77 -17.14 12.20 -11.37
CA ALA A 77 -17.51 13.61 -11.37
C ALA A 77 -18.93 13.84 -10.82
N ASP A 78 -19.79 12.82 -10.91
CA ASP A 78 -21.18 12.84 -10.47
C ASP A 78 -21.35 12.30 -9.03
N TRP A 79 -20.24 12.11 -8.30
CA TRP A 79 -20.29 11.64 -6.92
C TRP A 79 -21.18 12.54 -6.07
N LYS A 80 -22.24 11.95 -5.48
CA LYS A 80 -23.18 12.65 -4.59
C LYS A 80 -22.44 13.30 -3.42
N ARG A 81 -22.34 14.62 -3.43
CA ARG A 81 -21.76 15.39 -2.33
C ARG A 81 -22.70 15.31 -1.13
N PRO A 82 -22.22 14.86 0.05
CA PRO A 82 -23.06 14.82 1.24
C PRO A 82 -23.52 16.23 1.59
N ALA A 83 -24.83 16.41 1.77
CA ALA A 83 -25.38 17.66 2.27
C ALA A 83 -24.98 17.85 3.75
N PRO A 84 -24.70 19.07 4.21
CA PRO A 84 -24.49 19.35 5.62
C PRO A 84 -25.71 18.86 6.42
N ARG A 85 -25.46 18.17 7.54
CA ARG A 85 -26.51 17.90 8.52
C ARG A 85 -26.58 19.14 9.41
N PHE A 86 -27.60 19.97 9.21
CA PHE A 86 -27.98 21.04 10.12
C PHE A 86 -28.79 20.47 11.28
#